data_AF-A0A3C0UDX8-F1
#
_entry.id   AF-A0A3C0UDX8-F1
#
_cell.length_a   1.000
_cell.length_b   1.000
_cell.length_c   1.000
_cell.angle_alpha   90.00
_cell.angle_beta   90.00
_cell.angle_gamma   90.00
#
_symmetry.space_group_name_H-M   'P 1'
#
loop_
_entity.id
_entity.type
_entity.pdbx_description
1 polymer ?
#
loop_
_entity_poly.entity_id
_entity_poly.type
_entity_poly.pdbx_seq_one_letter_code
_entity_poly.pdbx_strand_id
1 'polypeptide(L)' 'MRYLELEEVIYIYTQIIQRTGGLAAINDEKMLESILAKPLVTFEGDELYP' A
#
# COMPACT_ATOMS: atom_id res chain seq x y z
N MET A 1 -13.10 3.61 -7.59
CA MET A 1 -12.07 2.54 -7.69
C MET A 1 -11.96 1.84 -6.34
N ARG A 2 -11.53 0.57 -6.23
CA ARG A 2 -11.25 -0.06 -4.92
C ARG A 2 -9.74 -0.06 -4.68
N TYR A 3 -9.29 0.64 -3.64
CA TYR A 3 -7.91 0.63 -3.19
C TYR A 3 -7.68 -0.49 -2.18
N LEU A 4 -6.42 -0.91 -2.03
CA LEU A 4 -6.03 -1.95 -1.07
C LEU A 4 -5.71 -1.31 0.28
N GLU A 5 -6.19 -1.94 1.34
CA GLU A 5 -5.80 -1.58 2.70
C GLU A 5 -4.37 -2.07 3.01
N LEU A 6 -3.73 -1.46 4.02
CA LEU A 6 -2.37 -1.81 4.43
C LEU A 6 -2.21 -3.33 4.68
N GLU A 7 -3.19 -3.92 5.35
CA GLU A 7 -3.22 -5.34 5.69
C GLU A 7 -3.28 -6.24 4.45
N GLU A 8 -4.06 -5.84 3.43
CA GLU A 8 -4.14 -6.57 2.15
C GLU A 8 -2.79 -6.52 1.41
N VAL A 9 -2.12 -5.38 1.43
CA VAL A 9 -0.80 -5.21 0.80
C VAL A 9 0.26 -6.05 1.50
N ILE A 10 0.29 -6.03 2.83
CA ILE A 10 1.22 -6.85 3.63
C ILE A 10 0.96 -8.34 3.40
N TYR A 11 -0.31 -8.74 3.32
CA TYR A 11 -0.69 -10.12 3.03
C TYR A 11 -0.14 -10.57 1.66
N ILE A 12 -0.39 -9.79 0.60
CA ILE A 12 0.09 -10.10 -0.75
C ILE A 12 1.62 -10.16 -0.78
N TYR A 13 2.30 -9.17 -0.20
CA TYR A 13 3.76 -9.14 -0.08
C TYR A 13 4.30 -10.41 0.58
N THR A 14 3.70 -10.81 1.70
CA THR A 14 4.08 -12.02 2.44
C THR A 14 3.91 -13.27 1.59
N GLN A 15 2.80 -13.38 0.87
CA GLN A 15 2.54 -14.52 -0.02
C GLN A 15 3.55 -14.60 -1.16
N ILE A 16 3.99 -13.46 -1.71
CA ILE A 16 5.01 -13.42 -2.76
C ILE A 16 6.34 -13.93 -2.20
N ILE A 17 6.82 -13.35 -1.09
CA ILE A 17 8.11 -13.74 -0.49
C ILE A 17 8.12 -15.23 -0.09
N GLN A 18 7.02 -15.75 0.45
CA GLN A 18 6.91 -17.18 0.78
C GLN A 18 7.06 -18.09 -0.45
N ARG A 19 6.63 -17.66 -1.63
CA ARG A 19 6.66 -18.46 -2.86
C ARG A 19 7.95 -18.29 -3.66
N THR A 20 8.54 -17.09 -3.64
CA THR A 20 9.70 -16.75 -4.47
C THR A 20 11.01 -16.77 -3.69
N GLY A 21 10.95 -16.82 -2.36
CA GLY A 21 12.08 -16.49 -1.49
C GLY A 21 12.35 -14.98 -1.44
N GLY A 22 13.21 -14.58 -0.50
CA GLY A 22 13.57 -13.18 -0.25
C GLY A 22 13.55 -12.84 1.25
N LEU A 23 13.97 -11.63 1.59
CA LEU A 23 13.87 -11.11 2.95
C LEU A 23 12.47 -10.52 3.17
N ALA A 24 11.72 -11.10 4.10
CA ALA A 24 10.43 -10.58 4.56
C ALA A 24 10.66 -9.49 5.63
N ALA A 25 10.91 -8.25 5.22
CA ALA A 25 11.11 -7.12 6.11
C ALA A 25 10.41 -5.87 5.58
N ILE A 26 9.60 -5.25 6.43
CA ILE A 26 9.00 -3.93 6.20
C ILE A 26 9.77 -2.94 7.06
N ASN A 27 10.40 -1.96 6.42
CA ASN A 27 11.24 -0.98 7.12
C ASN A 27 10.42 0.07 7.89
N ASP A 28 9.28 0.50 7.32
CA ASP A 28 8.41 1.52 7.92
C ASP A 28 6.96 1.32 7.43
N GLU A 29 6.12 0.81 8.32
CA GLU A 29 4.69 0.58 8.04
C GLU A 29 3.91 1.88 7.87
N LYS A 30 4.28 2.95 8.59
CA LYS A 30 3.61 4.27 8.47
C LYS A 30 3.92 4.92 7.13
N MET A 31 5.14 4.76 6.64
CA MET A 31 5.51 5.22 5.30
C MET A 31 4.71 4.45 4.24
N LEU A 32 4.53 3.14 4.42
CA LEU A 32 3.73 2.33 3.50
C LEU A 32 2.26 2.78 3.49
N GLU A 33 1.66 2.97 4.67
CA GLU A 33 0.29 3.49 4.81
C GLU A 33 0.12 4.87 4.13
N SER A 34 1.07 5.79 4.34
CA SER A 34 1.06 7.10 3.68
C SER A 34 1.11 7.01 2.15
N ILE A 35 1.86 6.05 1.61
CA ILE A 35 1.94 5.82 0.17
C ILE A 35 0.60 5.29 -0.37
N LEU A 36 -0.05 4.37 0.35
CA LEU A 36 -1.35 3.82 -0.05
C LEU A 36 -2.46 4.87 -0.04
N ALA A 37 -2.36 5.90 0.79
CA ALA A 37 -3.30 7.02 0.83
C ALA A 37 -3.11 8.05 -0.30
N LYS A 38 -1.97 8.05 -1.02
CA LYS A 38 -1.68 9.06 -2.06
C LYS A 38 -2.74 9.18 -3.17
N PRO A 39 -3.31 8.08 -3.69
CA PRO A 39 -4.35 8.18 -4.72
C PRO A 39 -5.64 8.84 -4.22
N LEU A 40 -5.87 8.84 -2.90
CA LEU A 40 -7.06 9.41 -2.27
C LEU A 40 -6.92 10.91 -1.96
N VAL A 41 -5.77 11.50 -2.30
CA VAL A 41 -5.52 12.92 -2.06
C VAL A 41 -6.47 13.76 -2.91
N THR A 42 -7.05 14.78 -2.28
CA THR A 42 -7.89 15.77 -2.94
C THR A 42 -7.16 17.11 -3.03
N PHE A 43 -7.52 17.93 -4.02
CA PHE A 43 -7.09 19.31 -4.14
C PHE A 43 -8.30 20.18 -4.47
N GLU A 44 -8.51 21.23 -3.68
CA GLU A 44 -9.69 22.10 -3.78
C GLU A 44 -11.05 21.37 -3.70
N GLY A 45 -11.08 20.17 -3.10
CA GLY A 45 -12.29 19.36 -2.96
C GLY A 45 -12.49 18.31 -4.05
N ASP A 46 -11.68 18.35 -5.11
CA ASP A 46 -11.70 17.36 -6.19
C ASP A 46 -10.64 16.28 -5.97
N GLU A 47 -10.93 15.03 -6.35
CA GLU A 47 -9.94 13.95 -6.36
C GLU A 47 -8.78 14.32 -7.31
N LEU A 48 -7.56 14.31 -6.79
CA LEU A 48 -6.38 14.69 -7.57
C LEU A 48 -6.03 13.63 -8.64
N TYR A 49 -6.51 12.39 -8.44
CA TYR A 49 -6.32 11.25 -9.32
C TYR A 49 -7.67 10.54 -9.58
N PRO A 50 -8.49 11.06 -10.52
CA PRO A 50 -9.80 10.51 -10.85
C PRO A 50 -9.73 9.22 -11.70
#